data_AF-A0A170Y0H0-F1
#
_entry.id   AF-A0A170Y0H0-F1
#
_cell.length_a   1.000
_cell.length_b   1.000
_cell.length_c   1.000
_cell.angle_alpha   90.00
_cell.angle_beta   90.00
_cell.angle_gamma   90.00
#
_symmetry.space_group_name_H-M   'P 1'
#
loop_
_entity.id
_entity.type
_entity.pdbx_description
1 polymer ?
#
loop_
_entity_poly.entity_id
_entity_poly.type
_entity_poly.pdbx_seq_one_letter_code
_entity_poly.pdbx_strand_id
1 'polypeptide(L)'
;ASGFQSVQFRLIENKLGMKQENRVRFNQNYLCVFGRDEKGLEAIAKSEVEPSLAHLVEQWLERTPGLEPEGFNFWGKYKYNVKTMLETYYKSAMATDCESERAFKLADYEKRKALFDSVLEPNIHAAYVQRGERRFTHKALQGAIMITFYRDEPRFSQPHQLLTLLMDIDSLVTKWRYNHVLMVQRMIGSQHLGTGGSSGYQYLRSTLSDRYKVFLDLFNLSTFLLPRSYIPPLSDAMKSELNIHWGTPSNETISSNRTCSSDN
;
A
#
# COMPACT_ATOMS: atom_id res chain seq x y z
N ALA A 1 7.44 -11.93 34.36
CA ALA A 1 6.56 -11.82 33.18
C ALA A 1 6.95 -10.58 32.37
N SER A 2 6.87 -10.63 31.05
CA SER A 2 7.28 -9.53 30.17
C SER A 2 6.28 -9.32 29.04
N GLY A 3 6.14 -8.10 28.51
CA GLY A 3 5.24 -7.78 27.40
C GLY A 3 5.50 -8.58 26.12
N PHE A 4 6.69 -9.18 25.99
CA PHE A 4 7.02 -10.15 24.94
C PHE A 4 6.08 -11.37 24.92
N GLN A 5 5.49 -11.71 26.06
CA GLN A 5 4.61 -12.86 26.25
C GLN A 5 3.14 -12.54 25.90
N SER A 6 2.85 -11.35 25.35
CA SER A 6 1.50 -11.03 24.89
C SER A 6 1.18 -11.77 23.59
N VAL A 7 0.43 -12.87 23.71
CA VAL A 7 -0.06 -13.66 22.57
C VAL A 7 -0.91 -12.79 21.65
N GLN A 8 -1.84 -12.01 22.20
CA GLN A 8 -2.74 -11.17 21.40
C GLN A 8 -1.98 -10.12 20.57
N PHE A 9 -0.95 -9.49 21.12
CA PHE A 9 -0.16 -8.52 20.36
C PHE A 9 0.55 -9.17 19.17
N ARG A 10 1.01 -10.43 19.32
CA ARG A 10 1.57 -11.20 18.21
C ARG A 10 0.55 -11.55 17.16
N LEU A 11 -0.64 -12.01 17.58
CA LEU A 11 -1.73 -12.31 16.66
C LEU A 11 -2.13 -11.07 15.85
N ILE A 12 -2.17 -9.89 16.47
CA ILE A 12 -2.44 -8.62 15.75
C ILE A 12 -1.37 -8.35 14.71
N GLU A 13 -0.08 -8.44 15.08
CA GLU A 13 1.02 -8.23 14.12
C GLU A 13 0.94 -9.22 12.94
N ASN A 14 0.78 -10.51 13.22
CA ASN A 14 0.73 -11.56 12.19
C ASN A 14 -0.49 -11.38 11.28
N LYS A 15 -1.67 -11.15 11.86
CA LYS A 15 -2.92 -10.97 11.09
C LYS A 15 -2.95 -9.67 10.29
N LEU A 16 -2.24 -8.62 10.71
CA LEU A 16 -2.04 -7.44 9.87
C LEU A 16 -1.17 -7.77 8.65
N GLY A 17 -0.11 -8.56 8.83
CA GLY A 17 0.80 -8.97 7.76
C GLY A 17 2.28 -8.78 8.09
N MET A 18 2.64 -8.68 9.37
CA MET A 18 4.03 -8.60 9.79
C MET A 18 4.77 -9.91 9.52
N LYS A 19 5.64 -9.91 8.52
CA LYS A 19 6.46 -11.06 8.18
C LYS A 19 7.60 -11.30 9.17
N GLN A 20 8.02 -12.55 9.29
CA GLN A 20 9.02 -12.96 10.29
C GLN A 20 10.42 -12.42 9.99
N GLU A 21 10.81 -12.43 8.72
CA GLU A 21 12.05 -11.87 8.21
C GLU A 21 12.18 -10.36 8.46
N ASN A 22 11.06 -9.65 8.64
CA ASN A 22 11.05 -8.23 8.97
C ASN A 22 11.34 -7.95 10.44
N ARG A 23 11.12 -8.94 11.33
CA ARG A 23 11.37 -8.78 12.76
C ARG A 23 12.87 -8.73 13.05
N VAL A 24 13.24 -7.98 14.09
CA VAL A 24 14.63 -7.95 14.58
C VAL A 24 14.97 -9.28 15.25
N ARG A 25 16.23 -9.73 15.16
CA ARG A 25 16.69 -11.08 15.56
C ARG A 25 16.24 -11.55 16.95
N PHE A 26 16.21 -10.66 17.95
CA PHE A 26 15.75 -11.01 19.30
C PHE A 26 14.30 -11.53 19.31
N ASN A 27 13.48 -11.05 18.38
CA ASN A 27 12.06 -11.34 18.28
C ASN A 27 11.74 -12.48 17.31
N GLN A 28 12.76 -13.19 16.81
CA GLN A 28 12.60 -14.24 15.81
C GLN A 28 12.37 -15.65 16.39
N ASN A 29 12.66 -15.87 17.68
CA ASN A 29 12.52 -17.19 18.29
C ASN A 29 11.37 -17.18 19.31
N TYR A 30 10.23 -17.76 18.93
CA TYR A 30 9.00 -17.73 19.73
C TYR A 30 9.02 -18.71 20.92
N LEU A 31 9.73 -19.83 20.77
CA LEU A 31 9.76 -20.94 21.73
C LEU A 31 10.33 -20.51 23.08
N CYS A 32 11.31 -19.59 23.08
CA CYS A 32 11.90 -19.09 24.32
C CYS A 32 10.99 -18.10 25.08
N VAL A 33 9.98 -17.52 24.43
CA VAL A 33 9.10 -16.50 25.01
C VAL A 33 7.79 -17.11 25.55
N PHE A 34 7.21 -18.07 24.81
CA PHE A 34 5.87 -18.61 25.07
C PHE A 34 5.84 -20.08 25.55
N GLY A 35 6.99 -20.70 25.84
CA GLY A 35 7.12 -22.15 26.11
C GLY A 35 6.29 -22.78 27.24
N ARG A 36 5.36 -22.05 27.86
CA ARG A 36 4.40 -22.56 28.86
C ARG A 36 2.93 -22.45 28.42
N ASP A 37 2.64 -21.85 27.26
CA ASP A 37 1.29 -21.65 26.71
C ASP A 37 1.17 -22.33 25.34
N GLU A 38 0.87 -23.63 25.34
CA GLU A 38 0.73 -24.44 24.13
C GLU A 38 -0.37 -23.92 23.19
N LYS A 39 -1.51 -23.49 23.74
CA LYS A 39 -2.61 -22.92 22.95
C LYS A 39 -2.22 -21.60 22.30
N GLY A 40 -1.50 -20.74 23.02
CA GLY A 40 -0.97 -19.50 22.48
C GLY A 40 0.04 -19.74 21.35
N LEU A 41 0.94 -20.71 21.51
CA LEU A 41 1.90 -21.10 20.47
C LEU A 41 1.21 -21.64 19.22
N GLU A 42 0.20 -22.48 19.37
CA GLU A 42 -0.59 -23.01 18.25
C GLU A 42 -1.32 -21.87 17.51
N ALA A 43 -1.93 -20.93 18.24
CA ALA A 43 -2.60 -19.78 17.66
C ALA A 43 -1.63 -18.87 16.88
N ILE A 44 -0.42 -18.66 17.41
CA ILE A 44 0.63 -17.88 16.74
C ILE A 44 1.05 -18.59 15.45
N ALA A 45 1.39 -19.89 15.53
CA ALA A 45 1.78 -20.67 14.35
C ALA A 45 0.70 -20.66 13.27
N LYS A 46 -0.57 -20.81 13.66
CA LYS A 46 -1.73 -20.71 12.75
C LYS A 46 -1.80 -19.33 12.08
N SER A 47 -1.62 -18.26 12.85
CA SER A 47 -1.68 -16.88 12.33
C SER A 47 -0.58 -16.52 11.34
N GLU A 48 0.53 -17.27 11.30
CA GLU A 48 1.63 -17.08 10.35
C GLU A 48 1.35 -17.70 8.98
N VAL A 49 0.47 -18.72 8.94
CA VAL A 49 0.12 -19.45 7.71
C VAL A 49 -1.18 -18.92 7.10
N GLU A 50 -2.12 -18.47 7.93
CA GLU A 50 -3.37 -17.89 7.45
C GLU A 50 -3.15 -16.63 6.60
N PRO A 51 -4.02 -16.37 5.60
CA PRO A 51 -4.03 -15.11 4.88
C PRO A 51 -4.11 -13.90 5.83
N SER A 52 -3.08 -13.05 5.78
CA SER A 52 -3.07 -11.78 6.50
C SER A 52 -3.94 -10.74 5.81
N LEU A 53 -4.30 -9.67 6.54
CA LEU A 53 -4.99 -8.51 5.98
C LEU A 53 -4.21 -7.92 4.80
N ALA A 54 -2.88 -7.79 4.92
CA ALA A 54 -2.02 -7.33 3.83
C ALA A 54 -2.16 -8.20 2.57
N HIS A 55 -2.16 -9.52 2.70
CA HIS A 55 -2.32 -10.44 1.57
C HIS A 55 -3.71 -10.30 0.91
N LEU A 56 -4.76 -10.21 1.72
CA LEU A 56 -6.13 -10.05 1.21
C LEU A 56 -6.34 -8.70 0.51
N VAL A 57 -5.76 -7.62 1.05
CA VAL A 57 -5.77 -6.28 0.45
C VAL A 57 -4.99 -6.29 -0.87
N GLU A 58 -3.83 -6.94 -0.91
CA GLU A 58 -3.04 -7.09 -2.14
C GLU A 58 -3.86 -7.77 -3.24
N GLN A 59 -4.46 -8.93 -2.96
CA GLN A 59 -5.32 -9.63 -3.93
C GLN A 59 -6.50 -8.77 -4.40
N TRP A 60 -7.09 -7.98 -3.49
CA TRP A 60 -8.18 -7.07 -3.83
C TRP A 60 -7.71 -5.92 -4.74
N LEU A 61 -6.54 -5.34 -4.47
CA LEU A 61 -5.92 -4.29 -5.32
C LEU A 61 -5.56 -4.82 -6.72
N GLU A 62 -5.15 -6.08 -6.84
CA GLU A 62 -4.86 -6.70 -8.14
C GLU A 62 -6.07 -6.83 -9.07
N ARG A 63 -7.28 -6.69 -8.50
CA ARG A 63 -8.57 -6.73 -9.21
C ARG A 63 -9.21 -5.34 -9.35
N THR A 64 -8.46 -4.26 -9.09
CA THR A 64 -8.96 -2.90 -9.31
C THR A 64 -9.37 -2.73 -10.78
N PRO A 65 -10.61 -2.31 -11.08
CA PRO A 65 -11.08 -2.17 -12.45
C PRO A 65 -10.32 -1.07 -13.18
N GLY A 66 -10.00 -1.33 -14.44
CA GLY A 66 -9.28 -0.44 -15.35
C GLY A 66 -7.77 -0.69 -15.43
N LEU A 67 -7.27 -1.69 -14.70
CA LEU A 67 -5.91 -2.22 -14.87
C LEU A 67 -5.77 -3.14 -16.11
N GLU A 68 -6.90 -3.59 -16.67
CA GLU A 68 -6.94 -4.52 -17.80
C GLU A 68 -6.33 -3.88 -19.07
N PRO A 69 -5.40 -4.57 -19.77
CA PRO A 69 -4.78 -4.05 -21.00
C PRO A 69 -5.78 -3.80 -22.13
N GLU A 70 -6.78 -4.67 -22.27
CA GLU A 70 -7.84 -4.58 -23.29
C GLU A 70 -8.98 -3.61 -22.89
N GLY A 71 -8.97 -3.12 -21.65
CA GLY A 71 -9.97 -2.21 -21.10
C GLY A 71 -9.47 -0.77 -21.07
N PHE A 72 -9.56 -0.13 -19.90
CA PHE A 72 -9.07 1.23 -19.73
C PHE A 72 -7.54 1.35 -19.86
N ASN A 73 -6.80 0.26 -19.62
CA ASN A 73 -5.33 0.21 -19.67
C ASN A 73 -4.68 1.36 -18.91
N PHE A 74 -5.04 1.51 -17.63
CA PHE A 74 -4.51 2.55 -16.77
C PHE A 74 -2.98 2.57 -16.79
N TRP A 75 -2.34 1.40 -16.66
CA TRP A 75 -0.90 1.32 -16.54
C TRP A 75 -0.15 1.71 -17.82
N GLY A 76 -0.67 1.35 -19.00
CA GLY A 76 -0.12 1.78 -20.27
C GLY A 76 -0.21 3.30 -20.45
N LYS A 77 -1.35 3.91 -20.11
CA LYS A 77 -1.54 5.37 -20.15
C LYS A 77 -0.67 6.09 -19.13
N TYR A 78 -0.55 5.54 -17.93
CA TYR A 78 0.33 6.06 -16.89
C TYR A 78 1.80 6.05 -17.34
N LYS A 79 2.29 4.93 -17.90
CA LYS A 79 3.64 4.84 -18.51
C LYS A 79 3.87 5.90 -19.57
N TYR A 80 2.92 6.05 -20.49
CA TYR A 80 3.00 7.07 -21.54
C TYR A 80 3.09 8.49 -20.95
N ASN A 81 2.22 8.83 -20.00
CA ASN A 81 2.19 10.16 -19.40
C ASN A 81 3.44 10.46 -18.55
N VAL A 82 3.98 9.47 -17.83
CA VAL A 82 5.27 9.60 -17.13
C VAL A 82 6.38 9.93 -18.13
N LYS A 83 6.44 9.20 -19.24
CA LYS A 83 7.44 9.44 -20.30
C LYS A 83 7.31 10.85 -20.88
N THR A 84 6.11 11.28 -21.25
CA THR A 84 5.85 12.64 -21.76
C THR A 84 6.23 13.72 -20.74
N MET A 85 5.90 13.51 -19.48
CA MET A 85 6.27 14.43 -18.39
C MET A 85 7.79 14.54 -18.25
N LEU A 86 8.50 13.41 -18.19
CA LEU A 86 9.96 13.37 -18.08
C LEU A 86 10.65 14.01 -19.29
N GLU A 87 10.17 13.74 -20.50
CA GLU A 87 10.67 14.38 -21.73
C GLU A 87 10.48 15.90 -21.71
N THR A 88 9.35 16.38 -21.20
CA THR A 88 9.07 17.81 -21.05
C THR A 88 10.02 18.46 -20.04
N TYR A 89 10.25 17.82 -18.89
CA TYR A 89 11.24 18.26 -17.91
C TYR A 89 12.65 18.31 -18.49
N TYR A 90 13.05 17.27 -19.24
CA TYR A 90 14.36 17.22 -19.88
C TYR A 90 14.55 18.35 -20.90
N LYS A 91 13.57 18.58 -21.78
CA LYS A 91 13.61 19.68 -22.76
C LYS A 91 13.71 21.05 -22.08
N SER A 92 12.94 21.26 -21.00
CA SER A 92 13.01 22.50 -20.20
C SER A 92 14.36 22.69 -19.51
N ALA A 93 14.96 21.61 -18.99
CA ALA A 93 16.30 21.64 -18.42
C ALA A 93 17.36 22.01 -19.47
N MET A 94 17.29 21.41 -20.66
CA MET A 94 18.21 21.68 -21.76
C MET A 94 18.07 23.10 -22.33
N ALA A 95 16.87 23.67 -22.31
CA ALA A 95 16.61 25.04 -22.74
C ALA A 95 16.98 26.11 -21.68
N THR A 96 17.50 25.70 -20.51
CA THR A 96 17.91 26.64 -19.45
C THR A 96 19.29 27.23 -19.78
N ASP A 97 19.35 28.57 -19.88
CA ASP A 97 20.56 29.29 -20.25
C ASP A 97 21.67 29.14 -19.19
N CYS A 98 21.31 29.32 -17.92
CA CYS A 98 22.23 29.23 -16.79
C CYS A 98 22.75 27.80 -16.60
N GLU A 99 24.07 27.60 -16.69
CA GLU A 99 24.69 26.28 -16.62
C GLU A 99 24.48 25.58 -15.28
N SER A 100 24.61 26.31 -14.16
CA SER A 100 24.40 25.74 -12.83
C SER A 100 22.96 25.28 -12.62
N GLU A 101 22.00 26.06 -13.10
CA GLU A 101 20.57 25.73 -13.04
C GLU A 101 20.23 24.53 -13.94
N ARG A 102 20.78 24.50 -15.17
CA ARG A 102 20.65 23.37 -16.10
C ARG A 102 21.22 22.09 -15.50
N ALA A 103 22.42 22.12 -14.92
CA ALA A 103 23.02 20.98 -14.26
C ALA A 103 22.16 20.47 -13.08
N PHE A 104 21.62 21.39 -12.26
CA PHE A 104 20.71 21.03 -11.18
C PHE A 104 19.43 20.37 -11.70
N LYS A 105 18.78 20.95 -12.72
CA LYS A 105 17.56 20.39 -13.33
C LYS A 105 17.79 19.01 -13.97
N LEU A 106 18.93 18.81 -14.64
CA LEU A 106 19.30 17.52 -15.22
C LEU A 106 19.53 16.46 -14.12
N ALA A 107 20.18 16.83 -13.02
CA ALA A 107 20.35 15.94 -11.87
C ALA A 107 19.00 15.58 -11.21
N ASP A 108 18.06 16.53 -11.11
CA ASP A 108 16.70 16.26 -10.63
C ASP A 108 15.93 15.34 -11.60
N TYR A 109 16.07 15.58 -12.91
CA TYR A 109 15.50 14.72 -13.96
C TYR A 109 15.99 13.27 -13.82
N GLU A 110 17.30 13.04 -13.70
CA GLU A 110 17.85 11.68 -13.56
C GLU A 110 17.34 10.98 -12.30
N LYS A 111 17.24 11.71 -11.18
CA LYS A 111 16.66 11.19 -9.93
C LYS A 111 15.18 10.81 -10.11
N ARG A 112 14.37 11.67 -10.73
CA ARG A 112 12.96 11.38 -11.02
C ARG A 112 12.80 10.22 -11.98
N LYS A 113 13.61 10.16 -13.02
CA LYS A 113 13.61 9.07 -13.98
C LYS A 113 13.89 7.74 -13.29
N ALA A 114 14.98 7.64 -12.52
CA ALA A 114 15.31 6.44 -11.75
C ALA A 114 14.19 6.05 -10.77
N LEU A 115 13.56 7.04 -10.15
CA LEU A 115 12.43 6.83 -9.26
C LEU A 115 11.21 6.24 -9.99
N PHE A 116 10.81 6.77 -11.13
CA PHE A 116 9.71 6.21 -11.91
C PHE A 116 10.08 4.86 -12.54
N ASP A 117 11.29 4.69 -13.07
CA ASP A 117 11.77 3.41 -13.60
C ASP A 117 11.65 2.31 -12.53
N SER A 118 11.90 2.64 -11.26
CA SER A 118 11.75 1.69 -10.15
C SER A 118 10.35 1.11 -10.01
N VAL A 119 9.30 1.84 -10.44
CA VAL A 119 7.91 1.37 -10.39
C VAL A 119 7.42 0.90 -11.75
N LEU A 120 7.90 1.46 -12.86
CA LEU A 120 7.47 1.10 -14.21
C LEU A 120 8.03 -0.25 -14.67
N GLU A 121 9.24 -0.58 -14.24
CA GLU A 121 9.96 -1.81 -14.60
C GLU A 121 9.68 -2.93 -13.58
N PRO A 122 9.00 -4.02 -13.99
CA PRO A 122 8.62 -5.11 -13.08
C PRO A 122 9.83 -5.76 -12.37
N ASN A 123 10.94 -5.92 -13.08
CA ASN A 123 12.16 -6.52 -12.55
C ASN A 123 12.79 -5.67 -11.44
N ILE A 124 12.83 -4.34 -11.63
CA ILE A 124 13.36 -3.43 -10.63
C ILE A 124 12.42 -3.44 -9.42
N HIS A 125 11.10 -3.35 -9.63
CA HIS A 125 10.12 -3.44 -8.56
C HIS A 125 10.27 -4.75 -7.74
N ALA A 126 10.43 -5.89 -8.41
CA ALA A 126 10.64 -7.18 -7.75
C ALA A 126 11.90 -7.18 -6.88
N ALA A 127 12.99 -6.53 -7.31
CA ALA A 127 14.20 -6.39 -6.48
C ALA A 127 13.93 -5.58 -5.19
N TYR A 128 13.13 -4.51 -5.27
CA TYR A 128 12.71 -3.75 -4.08
C TYR A 128 11.86 -4.59 -3.11
N VAL A 129 10.97 -5.44 -3.64
CA VAL A 129 10.17 -6.38 -2.82
C VAL A 129 11.08 -7.41 -2.15
N GLN A 130 12.02 -8.00 -2.89
CA GLN A 130 12.96 -8.99 -2.36
C GLN A 130 13.84 -8.44 -1.23
N ARG A 131 14.27 -7.17 -1.33
CA ARG A 131 15.04 -6.49 -0.27
C ARG A 131 14.20 -6.06 0.92
N GLY A 132 12.88 -6.19 0.86
CA GLY A 132 11.99 -5.69 1.92
C GLY A 132 11.91 -4.16 1.96
N GLU A 133 12.12 -3.49 0.83
CA GLU A 133 11.88 -2.04 0.66
C GLU A 133 10.47 -1.76 0.13
N ARG A 134 9.82 -2.76 -0.47
CA ARG A 134 8.40 -2.78 -0.84
C ARG A 134 7.71 -4.04 -0.31
N ARG A 135 6.38 -4.04 -0.24
CA ARG A 135 5.58 -5.16 0.27
C ARG A 135 4.61 -5.69 -0.79
N PHE A 136 3.94 -4.80 -1.50
CA PHE A 136 2.95 -5.12 -2.52
C PHE A 136 3.56 -5.74 -3.77
N THR A 137 2.80 -6.62 -4.41
CA THR A 137 3.04 -7.03 -5.79
C THR A 137 2.97 -5.83 -6.72
N HIS A 138 3.59 -5.97 -7.90
CA HIS A 138 3.59 -4.90 -8.90
C HIS A 138 2.17 -4.49 -9.30
N LYS A 139 1.27 -5.47 -9.49
CA LYS A 139 -0.11 -5.22 -9.89
C LYS A 139 -0.95 -4.59 -8.77
N ALA A 140 -0.77 -5.00 -7.52
CA ALA A 140 -1.43 -4.35 -6.38
C ALA A 140 -1.01 -2.89 -6.23
N LEU A 141 0.28 -2.59 -6.45
CA LEU A 141 0.77 -1.21 -6.43
C LEU A 141 0.11 -0.36 -7.54
N GLN A 142 -0.09 -0.91 -8.74
CA GLN A 142 -0.82 -0.23 -9.82
C GLN A 142 -2.26 0.10 -9.41
N GLY A 143 -2.98 -0.86 -8.79
CA GLY A 143 -4.33 -0.65 -8.29
C GLY A 143 -4.40 0.43 -7.22
N ALA A 144 -3.44 0.46 -6.30
CA ALA A 144 -3.37 1.46 -5.25
C ALA A 144 -3.10 2.88 -5.81
N ILE A 145 -2.21 3.00 -6.81
CA ILE A 145 -1.98 4.26 -7.53
C ILE A 145 -3.27 4.70 -8.24
N MET A 146 -3.96 3.78 -8.92
CA MET A 146 -5.20 4.06 -9.64
C MET A 146 -6.30 4.59 -8.70
N ILE A 147 -6.56 3.89 -7.60
CA ILE A 147 -7.51 4.33 -6.56
C ILE A 147 -7.15 5.72 -6.03
N THR A 148 -5.85 6.01 -5.87
CA THR A 148 -5.40 7.31 -5.35
C THR A 148 -5.63 8.45 -6.35
N PHE A 149 -5.41 8.22 -7.65
CA PHE A 149 -5.65 9.25 -8.67
C PHE A 149 -7.14 9.53 -8.88
N TYR A 150 -7.97 8.49 -8.87
CA TYR A 150 -9.40 8.60 -9.16
C TYR A 150 -10.26 8.50 -7.90
N ARG A 151 -9.73 8.91 -6.75
CA ARG A 151 -10.40 8.86 -5.43
C ARG A 151 -11.72 9.63 -5.36
N ASP A 152 -11.91 10.60 -6.25
CA ASP A 152 -13.12 11.42 -6.33
C ASP A 152 -14.26 10.71 -7.08
N GLU A 153 -13.97 9.58 -7.75
CA GLU A 153 -14.98 8.76 -8.41
C GLU A 153 -15.80 7.97 -7.38
N PRO A 154 -17.13 7.86 -7.55
CA PRO A 154 -18.01 7.21 -6.57
C PRO A 154 -17.55 5.81 -6.12
N ARG A 155 -17.18 4.93 -7.05
CA ARG A 155 -16.69 3.57 -6.73
C ARG A 155 -15.30 3.54 -6.12
N PHE A 156 -14.49 4.59 -6.22
CA PHE A 156 -13.14 4.64 -5.64
C PHE A 156 -13.03 5.47 -4.36
N SER A 157 -14.04 6.28 -4.03
CA SER A 157 -14.10 7.03 -2.77
C SER A 157 -13.92 6.14 -1.53
N GLN A 158 -14.71 5.07 -1.43
CA GLN A 158 -14.64 4.10 -0.32
C GLN A 158 -13.35 3.27 -0.32
N PRO A 159 -12.89 2.71 -1.47
CA PRO A 159 -11.55 2.12 -1.59
C PRO A 159 -10.43 3.03 -1.09
N HIS A 160 -10.45 4.31 -1.45
CA HIS A 160 -9.43 5.26 -1.00
C HIS A 160 -9.50 5.50 0.50
N GLN A 161 -10.70 5.56 1.08
CA GLN A 161 -10.88 5.63 2.53
C GLN A 161 -10.32 4.39 3.24
N LEU A 162 -10.53 3.20 2.70
CA LEU A 162 -9.94 1.96 3.22
C LEU A 162 -8.42 2.04 3.22
N LEU A 163 -7.79 2.44 2.11
CA LEU A 163 -6.32 2.62 2.04
C LEU A 163 -5.81 3.65 3.06
N THR A 164 -6.57 4.72 3.29
CA THR A 164 -6.26 5.73 4.31
C THR A 164 -6.27 5.13 5.70
N LEU A 165 -7.32 4.38 6.05
CA LEU A 165 -7.45 3.72 7.36
C LEU A 165 -6.36 2.67 7.60
N LEU A 166 -5.87 1.99 6.56
CA LEU A 166 -4.73 1.06 6.68
C LEU A 166 -3.43 1.80 7.05
N MET A 167 -3.18 2.97 6.45
CA MET A 167 -2.05 3.84 6.85
C MET A 167 -2.22 4.37 8.28
N ASP A 168 -3.45 4.70 8.68
CA ASP A 168 -3.74 5.14 10.05
C ASP A 168 -3.44 4.03 11.07
N ILE A 169 -3.81 2.78 10.78
CA ILE A 169 -3.49 1.62 11.63
C ILE A 169 -1.98 1.48 11.83
N ASP A 170 -1.18 1.49 10.76
CA ASP A 170 0.28 1.43 10.87
C ASP A 170 0.84 2.59 11.70
N SER A 171 0.36 3.81 11.45
CA SER A 171 0.78 5.01 12.17
C SER A 171 0.46 4.92 13.66
N LEU A 172 -0.73 4.44 14.02
CA LEU A 172 -1.18 4.26 15.39
C LEU A 172 -0.39 3.16 16.10
N VAL A 173 -0.08 2.05 15.43
CA VAL A 173 0.77 0.98 15.98
C VAL A 173 2.18 1.49 16.24
N THR A 174 2.79 2.24 15.31
CA THR A 174 4.11 2.86 15.53
C THR A 174 4.07 3.87 16.69
N LYS A 175 3.02 4.69 16.79
CA LYS A 175 2.83 5.64 17.89
C LYS A 175 2.70 4.94 19.24
N TRP A 176 1.96 3.84 19.29
CA TRP A 176 1.87 2.99 20.48
C TRP A 176 3.25 2.45 20.89
N ARG A 177 4.04 1.92 19.94
CA ARG A 177 5.41 1.43 20.22
C ARG A 177 6.30 2.55 20.76
N TYR A 178 6.19 3.75 20.20
CA TYR A 178 6.97 4.90 20.63
C TYR A 178 6.62 5.33 22.06
N ASN A 179 5.33 5.46 22.37
CA ASN A 179 4.87 5.78 23.73
C ASN A 179 5.33 4.71 24.73
N HIS A 180 5.28 3.43 24.34
CA HIS A 180 5.80 2.33 25.15
C HIS A 180 7.32 2.43 25.38
N VAL A 181 8.11 2.78 24.36
CA VAL A 181 9.56 3.03 24.48
C VAL A 181 9.84 4.12 25.51
N LEU A 182 9.13 5.25 25.43
CA LEU A 182 9.32 6.38 26.37
C LEU A 182 8.97 6.00 27.81
N MET A 183 7.87 5.28 28.00
CA MET A 183 7.48 4.77 29.31
C MET A 183 8.57 3.84 29.88
N VAL A 184 9.06 2.89 29.08
CA VAL A 184 10.11 1.95 29.52
C VAL A 184 11.41 2.69 29.86
N GLN A 185 11.82 3.65 29.04
CA GLN A 185 13.00 4.47 29.33
C GLN A 185 12.87 5.22 30.66
N ARG A 186 11.68 5.74 30.99
CA ARG A 186 11.41 6.39 32.27
C ARG A 186 11.47 5.42 33.46
N MET A 187 10.94 4.21 33.29
CA MET A 187 10.82 3.23 34.38
C MET A 187 12.11 2.48 34.68
N ILE A 188 12.87 2.09 33.65
CA ILE A 188 14.06 1.23 33.80
C ILE A 188 15.29 1.80 33.10
N GLY A 189 15.27 3.07 32.67
CA GLY A 189 16.41 3.68 31.99
C GLY A 189 16.74 3.04 30.62
N SER A 190 17.92 3.39 30.10
CA SER A 190 18.37 2.98 28.76
C SER A 190 19.31 1.77 28.76
N GLN A 191 19.86 1.41 29.93
CA GLN A 191 20.96 0.42 30.05
C GLN A 191 20.56 -0.88 30.75
N HIS A 192 19.44 -0.91 31.45
CA HIS A 192 18.99 -2.13 32.10
C HIS A 192 18.43 -3.12 31.07
N LEU A 193 18.85 -4.38 31.19
CA LEU A 193 18.25 -5.45 30.41
C LEU A 193 16.77 -5.59 30.76
N GLY A 194 15.95 -5.84 29.75
CA GLY A 194 14.53 -6.12 29.97
C GLY A 194 14.37 -7.45 30.71
N THR A 195 13.34 -7.55 31.54
CA THR A 195 12.99 -8.79 32.27
C THR A 195 12.69 -9.98 31.36
N GLY A 196 12.47 -9.74 30.05
CA GLY A 196 12.33 -10.77 29.01
C GLY A 196 13.63 -11.17 28.33
N GLY A 197 14.80 -10.74 28.81
CA GLY A 197 16.12 -11.09 28.24
C GLY A 197 16.59 -10.21 27.08
N SER A 198 15.80 -9.21 26.68
CA SER A 198 16.19 -8.24 25.64
C SER A 198 17.16 -7.18 26.17
N SER A 199 17.78 -6.42 25.28
CA SER A 199 18.49 -5.17 25.60
C SER A 199 17.55 -4.03 26.08
N GLY A 200 16.30 -4.35 26.42
CA GLY A 200 15.34 -3.43 27.02
C GLY A 200 14.96 -2.30 26.06
N TYR A 201 15.32 -1.09 26.45
CA TYR A 201 15.06 0.13 25.68
C TYR A 201 15.58 0.07 24.24
N GLN A 202 16.81 -0.42 24.02
CA GLN A 202 17.42 -0.44 22.68
C GLN A 202 16.67 -1.36 21.71
N TYR A 203 16.26 -2.53 22.19
CA TYR A 203 15.40 -3.43 21.42
C TYR A 203 14.08 -2.73 21.05
N LEU A 204 13.37 -2.14 22.01
CA LEU A 204 12.07 -1.52 21.74
C LEU A 204 12.20 -0.37 20.74
N ARG A 205 13.25 0.44 20.85
CA ARG A 205 13.57 1.51 19.91
C ARG A 205 13.80 0.98 18.49
N SER A 206 14.43 -0.19 18.33
CA SER A 206 14.61 -0.82 17.01
C SER A 206 13.29 -1.22 16.34
N THR A 207 12.22 -1.42 17.11
CA THR A 207 10.88 -1.76 16.58
C THR A 207 10.13 -0.57 15.98
N LEU A 208 10.69 0.65 16.07
CA LEU A 208 10.13 1.87 15.47
C LEU A 208 10.51 2.05 13.99
N SER A 209 11.29 1.12 13.44
CA SER A 209 11.71 1.13 12.03
C SER A 209 10.56 0.79 11.08
N ASP A 210 10.65 1.29 9.84
CA ASP A 210 9.74 0.95 8.73
C ASP A 210 9.68 -0.55 8.39
N ARG A 211 10.63 -1.35 8.90
CA ARG A 211 10.53 -2.82 8.88
C ARG A 211 9.23 -3.32 9.53
N TYR A 212 8.69 -2.59 10.50
CA TYR A 212 7.44 -2.92 11.20
C TYR A 212 6.18 -2.27 10.61
N LYS A 213 6.30 -1.51 9.50
CA LYS A 213 5.14 -1.00 8.77
C LYS A 213 4.69 -2.04 7.76
N VAL A 214 3.43 -2.45 7.84
CA VAL A 214 2.89 -3.49 6.98
C VAL A 214 2.50 -2.91 5.61
N PHE A 215 1.86 -1.74 5.60
CA PHE A 215 1.40 -1.02 4.42
C PHE A 215 2.38 0.09 4.02
N LEU A 216 3.69 -0.17 4.13
CA LEU A 216 4.76 0.76 3.79
C LEU A 216 4.58 1.40 2.41
N ASP A 217 4.13 0.63 1.43
CA ASP A 217 3.95 1.11 0.06
C ASP A 217 2.90 2.21 -0.04
N LEU A 218 1.84 2.19 0.78
CA LEU A 218 0.78 3.20 0.78
C LEU A 218 1.32 4.58 1.14
N PHE A 219 2.23 4.68 2.11
CA PHE A 219 2.89 5.93 2.47
C PHE A 219 3.76 6.47 1.31
N ASN A 220 4.42 5.56 0.60
CA ASN A 220 5.32 5.88 -0.50
C ASN A 220 4.58 6.11 -1.83
N LEU A 221 3.26 5.87 -1.92
CA LEU A 221 2.48 6.14 -3.13
C LEU A 221 2.58 7.60 -3.60
N SER A 222 2.63 8.52 -2.64
CA SER A 222 2.74 9.96 -2.89
C SER A 222 3.94 10.33 -3.78
N THR A 223 4.99 9.52 -3.72
CA THR A 223 6.21 9.68 -4.51
C THR A 223 6.01 9.39 -6.00
N PHE A 224 4.99 8.60 -6.36
CA PHE A 224 4.68 8.21 -7.73
C PHE A 224 3.45 8.95 -8.30
N LEU A 225 2.92 9.96 -7.59
CA LEU A 225 1.80 10.74 -8.10
C LEU A 225 2.27 11.74 -9.16
N LEU A 226 1.50 11.82 -10.24
CA LEU A 226 1.71 12.78 -11.32
C LEU A 226 0.97 14.08 -11.02
N PRO A 227 1.42 15.22 -11.57
CA PRO A 227 0.62 16.44 -11.60
C PRO A 227 -0.72 16.18 -12.27
N ARG A 228 -1.79 16.87 -11.83
CA ARG A 228 -3.16 16.63 -12.32
C ARG A 228 -3.30 16.66 -13.84
N SER A 229 -2.50 17.49 -14.53
CA SER A 229 -2.48 17.59 -15.99
C SER A 229 -1.99 16.33 -16.71
N TYR A 230 -1.22 15.48 -16.03
CA TYR A 230 -0.69 14.22 -16.56
C TYR A 230 -1.45 12.99 -16.08
N ILE A 231 -2.51 13.15 -15.28
CA ILE A 231 -3.37 12.01 -14.91
C ILE A 231 -4.18 11.61 -16.15
N PRO A 232 -4.16 10.33 -16.57
CA PRO A 232 -4.96 9.91 -17.72
C PRO A 232 -6.46 10.23 -17.49
N PRO A 233 -7.14 10.95 -18.39
CA PRO A 233 -8.56 11.18 -18.24
C PRO A 233 -9.33 9.85 -18.37
N LEU A 234 -10.38 9.70 -17.57
CA LEU A 234 -11.27 8.55 -17.67
C LEU A 234 -12.06 8.61 -18.98
N SER A 235 -12.16 7.47 -19.68
CA SER A 235 -13.07 7.34 -20.83
C SER A 235 -14.51 7.34 -20.33
N ASP A 236 -15.48 7.64 -21.20
CA ASP A 236 -16.89 7.65 -20.79
C ASP A 236 -17.37 6.27 -20.33
N ALA A 237 -16.87 5.20 -20.96
CA ALA A 237 -17.08 3.82 -20.49
C ALA A 237 -16.53 3.61 -19.07
N MET A 238 -15.31 4.06 -18.79
CA MET A 238 -14.70 3.93 -17.46
C MET A 238 -15.42 4.79 -16.42
N LYS A 239 -15.85 6.01 -16.77
CA LYS A 239 -16.68 6.84 -15.88
C LYS A 239 -18.00 6.15 -15.56
N SER A 240 -18.67 5.58 -16.56
CA SER A 240 -19.92 4.83 -16.35
C SER A 240 -19.69 3.61 -15.49
N GLU A 241 -18.57 2.91 -15.67
CA GLU A 241 -18.20 1.78 -14.83
C GLU A 241 -17.93 2.24 -13.39
N LEU A 242 -17.20 3.33 -13.17
CA LEU A 242 -16.87 3.86 -11.85
C LEU A 242 -18.00 4.64 -11.17
N ASN A 243 -19.06 4.95 -11.91
CA ASN A 243 -20.28 5.51 -11.36
C ASN A 243 -21.14 4.42 -10.74
N ILE A 244 -21.84 4.75 -9.66
CA ILE A 244 -22.69 3.77 -8.99
C ILE A 244 -24.09 3.85 -9.60
N HIS A 245 -24.35 3.03 -10.62
CA HIS A 245 -25.74 2.73 -11.00
C HIS A 245 -26.34 1.78 -9.95
N TRP A 246 -26.79 2.33 -8.83
CA TRP A 246 -27.72 1.61 -7.95
C TRP A 246 -29.05 1.46 -8.70
N GLY A 247 -29.25 0.32 -9.37
CA GLY A 247 -30.57 -0.19 -9.74
C GLY A 247 -31.37 0.61 -10.79
N THR A 248 -30.89 0.68 -12.03
CA THR A 248 -31.82 0.78 -13.18
C THR A 248 -31.62 -0.47 -14.04
N PRO A 249 -32.60 -1.39 -14.10
CA PRO A 249 -32.55 -2.47 -15.06
C PRO A 249 -32.52 -1.85 -16.45
N SER A 250 -31.61 -2.32 -17.30
CA SER A 250 -31.64 -2.08 -18.73
C SER A 250 -33.05 -2.33 -19.24
N ASN A 251 -33.65 -1.33 -19.90
CA ASN A 251 -34.97 -1.43 -20.54
C ASN A 251 -35.05 -2.71 -21.39
N GLU A 252 -35.69 -3.75 -20.85
CA GLU A 252 -36.24 -4.81 -21.68
C GLU A 252 -37.32 -4.18 -22.55
N THR A 253 -37.11 -4.30 -23.84
CA THR A 253 -38.00 -3.81 -24.89
C THR A 253 -39.26 -4.67 -24.86
N ILE A 254 -40.25 -4.29 -24.04
CA ILE A 254 -41.57 -4.93 -24.06
C ILE A 254 -42.27 -4.49 -25.35
N SER A 255 -42.31 -5.42 -26.31
CA SER A 255 -43.11 -5.35 -27.52
C SER A 255 -44.57 -5.04 -27.20
N SER A 256 -45.06 -3.89 -27.64
CA SER A 256 -46.47 -3.54 -27.59
C SER A 256 -47.25 -4.30 -28.66
N ASN A 257 -47.67 -5.53 -28.38
CA ASN A 257 -48.82 -6.14 -29.04
C ASN A 257 -50.06 -5.81 -28.21
N ARG A 258 -50.80 -4.75 -28.58
CA ARG A 258 -52.21 -4.59 -28.21
C ARG A 258 -53.07 -4.67 -29.45
N THR A 259 -53.77 -5.79 -29.52
CA THR A 259 -54.94 -6.06 -30.34
C THR A 259 -56.00 -4.97 -30.16
N CYS A 260 -56.46 -4.40 -31.27
CA CYS A 260 -57.71 -3.63 -31.32
C CYS A 260 -58.81 -4.58 -31.81
N SER A 261 -59.72 -4.95 -30.92
CA SER A 261 -61.04 -5.47 -31.27
C SER A 261 -62.05 -4.43 -30.81
N SER A 262 -62.76 -3.85 -31.77
CA SER A 262 -63.85 -2.90 -31.57
C SER A 262 -65.15 -3.57 -32.00
N ASP A 263 -65.97 -3.95 -31.02
CA ASP A 263 -67.39 -4.25 -31.18
C ASP A 263 -68.18 -3.30 -30.25
N ASN A 264 -68.83 -2.31 -30.87
CA ASN A 264 -70.17 -1.78 -30.60
C ASN A 264 -70.42 -0.50 -31.39
#